data_AF-A0A924KCU5-F1
#
_entry.id   AF-A0A924KCU5-F1
#
_cell.length_a   1.000
_cell.length_b   1.000
_cell.length_c   1.000
_cell.angle_alpha   90.00
_cell.angle_beta   90.00
_cell.angle_gamma   90.00
#
_symmetry.space_group_name_H-M   'P 1'
#
loop_
_entity.id
_entity.type
_entity.pdbx_description
1 polymer ?
#
loop_
_entity_poly.entity_id
_entity_poly.type
_entity_poly.pdbx_seq_one_letter_code
_entity_poly.pdbx_strand_id
1 'polypeptide(L)'
;FFVWYFQFFKQYITWWQIVGMAIIYNILKIWIIEQNLLMFWVVPSLISSMQLFYFGTYLPHRGEHENKHQSKTQSKNHIWAFFSCYFFGYHYEHHDSPATPWWRLWKEKEKNLKINDG
;
A
#
# COMPACT_ATOMS: atom_id res chain seq x y z
N PHE A 1 0.56 9.45 12.67
CA PHE A 1 1.05 8.18 12.08
C PHE A 1 0.69 6.97 12.94
N PHE A 2 1.31 6.75 14.10
CA PHE A 2 1.14 5.49 14.88
C PHE A 2 -0.30 5.17 15.29
N VAL A 3 -1.09 6.18 15.71
CA VAL A 3 -2.52 5.99 16.03
C VAL A 3 -3.28 5.47 14.81
N TRP A 4 -3.10 6.09 13.64
CA TRP A 4 -3.72 5.64 12.39
C TRP A 4 -3.25 4.24 11.99
N TYR A 5 -1.96 3.94 12.16
CA TYR A 5 -1.40 2.63 11.85
C TYR A 5 -2.04 1.54 12.70
N PHE A 6 -2.17 1.78 14.01
CA PHE A 6 -2.83 0.86 14.92
C PHE A 6 -4.31 0.64 14.58
N GLN A 7 -5.03 1.71 14.24
CA GLN A 7 -6.44 1.61 13.82
C GLN A 7 -6.58 0.82 12.51
N PHE A 8 -5.70 1.08 11.53
CA PHE A 8 -5.64 0.31 10.28
C PHE A 8 -5.42 -1.17 10.56
N PHE A 9 -4.43 -1.52 11.39
CA PHE A 9 -4.17 -2.91 11.77
C PHE A 9 -5.36 -3.59 12.43
N LYS A 10 -6.04 -2.90 13.36
CA LYS A 10 -7.24 -3.43 14.02
C LYS A 10 -8.39 -3.68 13.05
N GLN A 11 -8.52 -2.88 12.00
CA GLN A 11 -9.59 -3.01 11.02
C GLN A 11 -9.37 -4.19 10.07
N TYR A 12 -8.13 -4.47 9.69
CA TYR A 12 -7.80 -5.43 8.64
C TYR A 12 -7.19 -6.73 9.13
N ILE A 13 -6.66 -6.78 10.36
CA ILE A 13 -6.07 -7.97 10.96
C ILE A 13 -6.91 -8.44 12.14
N THR A 14 -7.41 -9.67 12.01
CA THR A 14 -8.13 -10.37 13.06
C THR A 14 -7.18 -11.18 13.95
N TRP A 15 -7.60 -11.44 15.18
CA TRP A 15 -6.85 -12.30 16.10
C TRP A 15 -6.61 -13.72 15.53
N TRP A 16 -7.58 -14.26 14.79
CA TRP A 16 -7.46 -15.58 14.16
C TRP A 16 -6.43 -15.63 13.03
N GLN A 17 -6.26 -14.56 12.26
CA GLN A 17 -5.18 -14.48 11.27
C GLN A 17 -3.81 -14.51 11.95
N ILE A 18 -3.64 -13.83 13.09
CA ILE A 18 -2.39 -13.85 13.87
C ILE A 18 -2.10 -15.26 14.38
N VAL A 19 -3.08 -15.92 14.99
CA VAL A 19 -2.95 -17.31 15.46
C VAL A 19 -2.63 -18.25 14.31
N GLY A 20 -3.34 -18.13 13.18
CA GLY A 20 -3.08 -18.93 11.98
C GLY A 20 -1.66 -18.74 11.45
N MET A 21 -1.19 -17.50 11.34
CA MET A 21 0.19 -17.21 10.93
C MET A 21 1.22 -17.81 11.89
N ALA A 22 0.96 -17.76 13.21
CA ALA A 22 1.85 -18.36 14.22
C ALA A 22 1.91 -19.90 14.11
N ILE A 23 0.77 -20.55 13.85
CA ILE A 23 0.71 -22.00 13.61
C ILE A 23 1.51 -22.35 12.34
N ILE A 24 1.25 -21.66 11.22
CA ILE A 24 1.94 -21.88 9.95
C ILE A 24 3.45 -21.68 10.12
N TYR A 25 3.88 -20.62 10.82
CA TYR A 25 5.29 -20.39 11.12
C TYR A 25 5.95 -21.54 11.86
N ASN A 26 5.31 -22.04 12.93
CA ASN A 26 5.86 -23.15 13.70
C ASN A 26 5.85 -24.48 12.96
N ILE A 27 4.92 -24.68 12.03
CA ILE A 27 4.93 -25.83 11.12
C ILE A 27 6.07 -25.70 10.11
N LEU A 28 6.19 -24.56 9.43
CA LEU A 28 7.20 -24.33 8.39
C LEU A 28 8.63 -24.43 8.93
N LYS A 29 8.88 -23.98 10.16
CA LYS A 29 10.23 -23.99 10.76
C LYS A 29 10.79 -25.41 10.99
N ILE A 30 9.97 -26.47 10.87
CA ILE A 30 10.42 -27.86 10.93
C ILE A 30 11.30 -28.20 9.71
N TRP A 31 11.01 -27.62 8.55
CA TRP A 31 11.73 -27.90 7.29
C TRP A 31 12.53 -26.70 6.77
N ILE A 32 12.20 -25.48 7.19
CA ILE A 32 12.83 -24.25 6.72
C ILE A 32 13.64 -23.62 7.86
N ILE A 33 14.89 -23.27 7.59
CA ILE A 33 15.75 -22.55 8.53
C ILE A 33 15.04 -21.25 8.96
N GLU A 34 14.95 -21.04 10.27
CA GLU A 34 14.21 -19.92 10.86
C GLU A 34 14.61 -18.55 10.29
N GLN A 35 15.91 -18.35 10.06
CA GLN A 35 16.44 -17.13 9.45
C GLN A 35 15.82 -16.85 8.08
N ASN A 36 15.57 -17.88 7.27
CA ASN A 36 14.93 -17.72 5.96
C ASN A 36 13.45 -17.35 6.12
N LEU A 37 12.74 -17.92 7.10
CA LEU A 37 11.34 -17.53 7.39
C LEU A 37 11.27 -16.07 7.82
N LEU A 38 12.19 -15.63 8.68
CA LEU A 38 12.24 -14.24 9.11
C LEU A 38 12.56 -13.30 7.93
N MET A 39 13.61 -13.60 7.17
CA MET A 39 14.13 -12.72 6.12
C MET A 39 13.25 -12.66 4.87
N PHE A 40 12.63 -13.77 4.48
CA PHE A 40 11.88 -13.87 3.21
C PHE A 40 10.38 -13.95 3.38
N TRP A 41 9.87 -14.10 4.60
CA TRP A 41 8.42 -14.13 4.85
C TRP A 41 7.96 -13.08 5.86
N VAL A 42 8.46 -13.11 7.09
CA VAL A 42 7.97 -12.21 8.15
C VAL A 42 8.34 -10.75 7.87
N VAL A 43 9.63 -10.46 7.69
CA VAL A 43 10.13 -9.09 7.49
C VAL A 43 9.53 -8.44 6.23
N PRO A 44 9.53 -9.09 5.05
CA PRO A 44 8.91 -8.51 3.86
C PRO A 44 7.42 -8.25 4.02
N SER A 45 6.69 -9.13 4.71
CA SER A 45 5.25 -8.94 4.97
C SER A 45 4.98 -7.73 5.86
N LEU A 46 5.78 -7.56 6.92
CA LEU A 46 5.68 -6.38 7.80
C LEU A 46 6.02 -5.10 7.05
N ILE A 47 7.12 -5.07 6.29
CA ILE A 47 7.52 -3.90 5.49
C ILE A 47 6.44 -3.59 4.44
N SER A 48 5.89 -4.59 3.76
CA SER A 48 4.82 -4.42 2.78
C SER A 48 3.56 -3.84 3.41
N SER A 49 3.17 -4.29 4.60
CA SER A 49 2.02 -3.74 5.33
C SER A 49 2.23 -2.28 5.74
N MET A 50 3.44 -1.91 6.17
CA MET A 50 3.82 -0.52 6.46
C MET A 50 3.81 0.33 5.21
N GLN A 51 4.35 -0.20 4.10
CA GLN A 51 4.40 0.48 2.81
C GLN A 51 2.99 0.75 2.28
N LEU A 52 2.11 -0.27 2.30
CA LEU A 52 0.71 -0.15 1.89
C LEU A 52 -0.02 0.87 2.75
N PHE A 53 0.11 0.81 4.07
CA PHE A 53 -0.51 1.80 4.95
C PHE A 53 -0.02 3.23 4.66
N TYR A 54 1.30 3.41 4.51
CA TYR A 54 1.86 4.73 4.32
C TYR A 54 1.41 5.37 3.00
N PHE A 55 1.59 4.67 1.87
CA PHE A 55 1.27 5.20 0.55
C PHE A 55 -0.20 5.08 0.17
N GLY A 56 -0.90 4.11 0.75
CA GLY A 56 -2.28 3.78 0.44
C GLY A 56 -3.32 4.32 1.40
N THR A 57 -2.92 4.83 2.56
CA THR A 57 -3.88 5.32 3.57
C THR A 57 -3.40 6.62 4.19
N TYR A 58 -2.25 6.61 4.86
CA TYR A 58 -1.83 7.76 5.66
C TYR A 58 -1.45 8.98 4.82
N LEU A 59 -0.53 8.83 3.87
CA LEU A 59 -0.03 9.93 3.05
C LEU A 59 -1.11 10.54 2.13
N PRO A 60 -1.93 9.76 1.38
CA PRO A 60 -2.91 10.35 0.49
C PRO A 60 -4.06 11.02 1.24
N HIS A 61 -4.49 10.52 2.41
CA HIS A 61 -5.69 11.02 3.08
C HIS A 61 -5.43 11.97 4.25
N ARG A 62 -4.19 12.13 4.74
CA ARG A 62 -3.92 13.12 5.79
C ARG A 62 -4.14 14.56 5.32
N GLY A 63 -4.73 15.37 6.21
CA GLY A 63 -5.04 16.77 5.94
C GLY A 63 -6.41 16.93 5.28
N GLU A 64 -6.66 18.12 4.73
CA GLU A 64 -7.91 18.47 4.06
C GLU A 64 -7.76 18.36 2.54
N HIS A 65 -8.86 17.99 1.87
CA HIS A 65 -8.89 17.82 0.42
C HIS A 65 -10.22 18.33 -0.13
N GLU A 66 -10.20 18.94 -1.30
CA GLU A 66 -11.41 19.47 -1.95
C GLU A 66 -11.86 18.60 -3.14
N ASN A 67 -11.19 17.47 -3.38
CA ASN A 67 -11.49 16.57 -4.48
C ASN A 67 -12.45 15.44 -4.07
N LYS A 68 -13.10 14.82 -5.07
CA LYS A 68 -14.09 13.74 -4.92
C LYS A 68 -13.61 12.57 -4.06
N HIS A 69 -12.34 12.18 -4.20
CA HIS A 69 -11.77 11.00 -3.56
C HIS A 69 -11.06 11.33 -2.24
N GLN A 70 -11.13 12.59 -1.78
CA GLN A 70 -10.53 13.08 -0.54
C GLN A 70 -9.08 12.60 -0.35
N SER A 71 -8.30 12.65 -1.43
CA SER A 71 -6.96 12.09 -1.47
C SER A 71 -5.99 12.91 -2.31
N LYS A 72 -4.71 12.81 -1.96
CA LYS A 72 -3.59 13.32 -2.75
C LYS A 72 -3.05 12.25 -3.70
N THR A 73 -2.35 12.71 -4.72
CA THR A 73 -1.59 11.89 -5.65
C THR A 73 -0.16 12.40 -5.73
N GLN A 74 0.80 11.48 -5.92
CA GLN A 74 2.19 11.85 -6.10
C GLN A 74 2.46 12.57 -7.43
N SER A 75 3.58 13.30 -7.50
CA SER A 75 4.09 13.84 -8.76
C SER A 75 4.59 12.74 -9.68
N LYS A 76 4.66 13.01 -10.98
CA LYS A 76 5.08 12.02 -11.98
C LYS A 76 6.57 11.69 -11.81
N ASN A 77 6.87 10.53 -11.23
CA ASN A 77 8.22 10.01 -11.07
C ASN A 77 8.16 8.47 -11.02
N HIS A 78 8.71 7.78 -12.02
CA HIS A 78 8.62 6.32 -12.12
C HIS A 78 9.49 5.59 -11.09
N ILE A 79 10.64 6.17 -10.73
CA ILE A 79 11.53 5.60 -9.71
C ILE A 79 10.83 5.67 -8.35
N TRP A 80 10.27 6.84 -8.01
CA TRP A 80 9.50 6.97 -6.78
C TRP A 80 8.23 6.12 -6.81
N ALA A 81 7.57 6.04 -7.98
CA ALA A 81 6.40 5.18 -8.17
C ALA A 81 6.70 3.73 -7.78
N PHE A 82 7.84 3.19 -8.23
CA PHE A 82 8.27 1.84 -7.86
C PHE A 82 8.34 1.63 -6.34
N PHE A 83 8.97 2.57 -5.61
CA PHE A 83 9.10 2.48 -4.15
C PHE A 83 7.81 2.83 -3.38
N SER A 84 6.90 3.58 -4.00
CA SER A 84 5.59 3.95 -3.43
C SER A 84 4.53 2.85 -3.59
N CYS A 85 4.91 1.60 -3.29
CA CYS A 85 4.07 0.41 -3.51
C CYS A 85 3.71 0.24 -5.01
N TYR A 86 4.72 0.29 -5.89
CA TYR A 86 4.56 0.03 -7.33
C TYR A 86 3.41 0.80 -7.99
N PHE A 87 3.59 2.12 -8.11
CA PHE A 87 2.65 3.09 -8.69
C PHE A 87 1.39 3.38 -7.86
N PHE A 88 1.20 2.75 -6.70
CA PHE A 88 0.05 3.04 -5.84
C PHE A 88 0.04 4.46 -5.27
N GLY A 89 1.18 5.16 -5.24
CA GLY A 89 1.25 6.59 -4.91
C GLY A 89 0.44 7.50 -5.86
N TYR A 90 0.05 7.04 -7.06
CA TYR A 90 -0.96 7.69 -7.90
C TYR A 90 -2.37 7.37 -7.37
N HIS A 91 -2.61 7.74 -6.10
CA HIS A 91 -3.71 7.21 -5.31
C HIS A 91 -5.08 7.77 -5.73
N TYR A 92 -5.13 9.05 -6.10
CA TYR A 92 -6.34 9.64 -6.68
C TYR A 92 -6.73 8.89 -7.96
N GLU A 93 -5.77 8.65 -8.85
CA GLU A 93 -5.97 7.96 -10.12
C GLU A 93 -6.40 6.50 -9.90
N HIS A 94 -5.92 5.84 -8.84
CA HIS A 94 -6.38 4.51 -8.44
C HIS A 94 -7.87 4.49 -8.07
N HIS A 95 -8.35 5.46 -7.28
CA HIS A 95 -9.77 5.56 -6.94
C HIS A 95 -10.64 5.97 -8.12
N ASP A 96 -10.10 6.82 -8.99
CA ASP A 96 -10.82 7.31 -10.17
C ASP A 96 -10.94 6.25 -11.28
N SER A 97 -9.93 5.39 -11.40
CA SER A 97 -9.85 4.33 -12.41
C SER A 97 -9.41 2.99 -11.78
N PRO A 98 -10.28 2.33 -10.98
CA PRO A 98 -9.93 1.16 -10.19
C PRO A 98 -9.56 -0.07 -11.02
N ALA A 99 -10.04 -0.14 -12.26
CA ALA A 99 -9.70 -1.21 -13.21
C ALA A 99 -8.32 -1.03 -13.86
N THR A 100 -7.69 0.15 -13.71
CA THR A 100 -6.38 0.40 -14.29
C THR A 100 -5.31 -0.38 -13.52
N PRO A 101 -4.52 -1.23 -14.19
CA PRO A 101 -3.40 -1.92 -13.54
C PRO A 101 -2.41 -0.90 -12.95
N TRP A 102 -1.88 -1.16 -11.75
CA TRP A 102 -1.09 -0.18 -11.01
C TRP A 102 0.05 0.43 -11.84
N TRP A 103 0.80 -0.38 -12.61
CA TRP A 103 1.89 0.07 -13.48
C TRP A 103 1.48 1.01 -14.63
N ARG A 104 0.17 1.22 -14.85
CA ARG A 104 -0.38 2.14 -15.86
C ARG A 104 -1.01 3.39 -15.26
N LEU A 105 -1.10 3.53 -13.94
CA LEU A 105 -1.77 4.68 -13.29
C LEU A 105 -1.19 6.05 -13.67
N TRP A 106 0.10 6.10 -14.03
CA TRP A 106 0.73 7.33 -14.52
C TRP A 106 0.09 7.86 -15.81
N LYS A 107 -0.53 6.99 -16.63
CA LYS A 107 -1.25 7.39 -17.86
C LYS A 107 -2.56 8.07 -17.54
N GLU A 108 -3.26 7.63 -16.49
CA GLU A 108 -4.49 8.29 -16.03
C GLU A 108 -4.16 9.71 -15.52
N LYS A 109 -3.03 9.88 -14.83
CA LYS A 109 -2.55 11.21 -14.44
C LYS A 109 -2.32 12.11 -15.65
N GLU A 110 -1.64 11.61 -16.68
CA GLU A 110 -1.41 12.39 -17.92
C GLU A 110 -2.71 12.76 -18.63
N LYS A 111 -3.67 11.83 -18.69
CA LYS A 111 -4.99 12.06 -19.26
C LYS A 111 -5.72 13.18 -18.51
N ASN A 112 -5.70 13.15 -17.17
CA ASN A 112 -6.36 14.14 -16.34
C ASN A 112 -5.73 15.54 -16.50
N LEU A 113 -4.40 15.63 -16.62
CA LEU A 113 -3.72 16.90 -16.89
C LEU A 113 -4.14 17.49 -18.24
N LYS A 114 -4.17 16.67 -19.29
CA LYS A 114 -4.60 17.10 -20.63
C LYS A 114 -6.05 17.60 -20.68
N ILE A 115 -6.93 17.02 -19.86
CA ILE A 115 -8.33 17.47 -19.76
C ILE A 115 -8.43 18.84 -19.09
N ASN A 116 -7.58 19.12 -18.10
CA ASN A 116 -7.64 20.38 -17.35
C ASN A 116 -6.98 21.56 -18.09
N ASP A 117 -6.11 21.28 -19.07
CA ASP A 117 -5.36 22.30 -19.82
C ASP A 117 -6.06 22.74 -21.14
N GLY A 118 -7.22 22.16 -21.50
CA GLY A 118 -7.96 22.45 -22.73
C GLY A 118 -9.36 22.98 -22.46
#